data_AF-A0A957UD65-F1
#
_entry.id   AF-A0A957UD65-F1
#
_cell.length_a   1.000
_cell.length_b   1.000
_cell.length_c   1.000
_cell.angle_alpha   90.00
_cell.angle_beta   90.00
_cell.angle_gamma   90.00
#
_symmetry.space_group_name_H-M   'P 1'
#
loop_
_entity.id
_entity.type
_entity.pdbx_description
1 polymer ?
#
loop_
_entity_poly.entity_id
_entity_poly.type
_entity_poly.pdbx_seq_one_letter_code
_entity_poly.pdbx_strand_id
1 'polypeptide(L)'
;AIEEKRNPSHVAAFSAEQYRKLVAGAGLVVEAEQTVSFERELEEWLNDMQADIGARTVVRDMIEAGLETDAAGLNARRRGDKIFFDQKLFYLKARKP
;
A
#
# COMPACT_ATOMS: atom_id res chain seq x y z
N ALA A 1 -7.96 2.80 -3.07
CA ALA A 1 -7.96 3.94 -4.01
C ALA A 1 -6.81 3.85 -5.00
N ILE A 2 -5.57 4.20 -4.64
CA ILE A 2 -4.44 4.19 -5.60
C ILE A 2 -4.13 2.76 -6.13
N GLU A 3 -3.99 1.78 -5.23
CA GLU A 3 -3.69 0.38 -5.60
C GLU A 3 -4.77 -0.25 -6.50
N GLU A 4 -6.04 0.07 -6.26
CA GLU A 4 -7.17 -0.38 -7.08
C GLU A 4 -7.10 0.17 -8.51
N LYS A 5 -6.60 1.41 -8.69
CA LYS A 5 -6.36 1.97 -10.02
C LYS A 5 -5.13 1.37 -10.69
N ARG A 6 -4.10 0.99 -9.92
CA ARG A 6 -2.89 0.33 -10.43
C ARG A 6 -3.17 -1.10 -10.90
N ASN A 7 -3.96 -1.87 -10.16
CA ASN A 7 -4.19 -3.29 -10.41
C ASN A 7 -5.71 -3.58 -10.44
N PRO A 8 -6.29 -3.89 -11.61
CA PRO A 8 -7.73 -4.21 -11.72
C PRO A 8 -8.19 -5.42 -10.91
N SER A 9 -7.27 -6.33 -10.55
CA SER A 9 -7.57 -7.49 -9.71
C SER A 9 -7.51 -7.16 -8.20
N HIS A 10 -7.14 -5.94 -7.82
CA HIS A 10 -7.07 -5.54 -6.42
C HIS A 10 -8.48 -5.32 -5.86
N VAL A 11 -8.92 -6.22 -4.99
CA VAL A 11 -10.25 -6.17 -4.37
C VAL A 11 -10.31 -5.14 -3.24
N ALA A 12 -9.39 -5.22 -2.26
CA ALA A 12 -9.36 -4.32 -1.11
C ALA A 12 -8.03 -4.38 -0.36
N ALA A 13 -7.66 -3.26 0.25
CA ALA A 13 -6.59 -3.19 1.25
C ALA A 13 -7.24 -3.01 2.63
N PHE A 14 -6.94 -3.93 3.55
CA PHE A 14 -7.48 -3.92 4.91
C PHE A 14 -6.55 -3.17 5.86
N SER A 15 -7.11 -2.41 6.79
CA SER A 15 -6.37 -1.81 7.89
C SER A 15 -5.91 -2.89 8.89
N ALA A 16 -4.89 -2.56 9.69
CA ALA A 16 -4.44 -3.44 10.77
C ALA A 16 -5.58 -3.81 11.72
N GLU A 17 -6.47 -2.86 12.03
CA GLU A 17 -7.64 -3.12 12.89
C GLU A 17 -8.63 -4.10 12.25
N GLN A 18 -8.87 -3.99 10.94
CA GLN A 18 -9.75 -4.94 10.26
C GLN A 18 -9.15 -6.36 10.27
N TYR A 19 -7.83 -6.49 10.07
CA TYR A 19 -7.15 -7.79 10.22
C TYR A 19 -7.26 -8.34 11.64
N ARG A 20 -7.07 -7.52 12.68
CA ARG A 20 -7.28 -7.96 14.08
C ARG A 20 -8.68 -8.50 14.31
N LYS A 21 -9.70 -7.79 13.82
CA LYS A 21 -11.11 -8.23 13.94
C LYS A 21 -11.36 -9.54 13.20
N LEU A 22 -10.80 -9.72 11.99
CA LEU A 22 -10.93 -10.96 11.23
C LEU A 22 -10.31 -12.15 11.97
N VAL A 23 -9.11 -11.98 12.50
CA VAL A 23 -8.38 -13.03 13.22
C VAL A 23 -9.10 -13.43 14.50
N ALA A 24 -9.52 -12.44 15.30
CA ALA A 24 -10.29 -12.68 16.51
C ALA A 24 -11.66 -13.32 16.22
N GLY A 25 -12.35 -12.86 15.16
CA GLY A 25 -13.62 -13.43 14.72
C GLY A 25 -13.50 -14.89 14.24
N ALA A 26 -12.32 -15.30 13.78
CA ALA A 26 -12.00 -16.69 13.44
C ALA A 26 -11.60 -17.55 14.65
N GLY A 27 -11.60 -16.99 15.87
CA GLY A 27 -11.22 -17.69 17.10
C GLY A 27 -9.72 -17.94 17.26
N LEU A 28 -8.88 -17.22 16.52
CA LEU A 28 -7.42 -17.29 16.64
C LEU A 28 -6.92 -16.28 17.70
N VAL A 29 -5.79 -16.59 18.32
CA VAL A 29 -5.12 -15.71 19.28
C VAL A 29 -3.94 -15.03 18.60
N VAL A 30 -3.93 -13.70 18.58
CA VAL A 30 -2.80 -12.91 18.08
C VAL A 30 -1.61 -13.06 19.03
N GLU A 31 -0.45 -13.44 18.50
CA GLU A 31 0.79 -13.59 19.27
C GLU A 31 1.79 -12.47 19.03
N ALA A 32 1.81 -11.91 17.81
CA ALA A 32 2.70 -10.82 17.45
C ALA A 32 2.14 -10.02 16.27
N GLU A 33 2.49 -8.73 16.22
CA GLU A 33 2.17 -7.83 15.13
C GLU A 33 3.38 -6.95 14.82
N GLN A 34 3.56 -6.62 13.54
CA GLN A 34 4.60 -5.69 13.10
C GLN A 34 4.10 -4.90 11.89
N THR A 35 4.35 -3.59 11.90
CA THR A 35 4.24 -2.77 10.70
C THR A 35 5.64 -2.44 10.20
N VAL A 36 5.87 -2.62 8.91
CA VAL A 36 7.15 -2.34 8.26
C VAL A 36 6.88 -1.39 7.11
N SER A 37 7.68 -0.34 7.02
CA SER A 37 7.67 0.59 5.88
C SER A 37 8.90 0.33 5.04
N PHE A 38 8.74 0.29 3.72
CA PHE A 38 9.86 0.33 2.79
C PHE A 38 9.59 1.31 1.68
N GLU A 39 10.68 1.86 1.16
CA GLU A 39 10.63 2.80 0.06
C GLU A 39 10.41 2.07 -1.27
N ARG A 40 9.58 2.64 -2.13
CA ARG A 40 9.31 2.19 -3.49
C ARG A 40 9.56 3.33 -4.45
N GLU A 41 10.18 3.01 -5.58
CA GLU A 41 10.24 3.90 -6.74
C GLU A 41 8.95 3.72 -7.57
N LEU A 42 8.36 4.82 -8.02
CA LEU A 42 7.06 4.85 -8.68
C LEU A 42 7.03 4.07 -9.99
N GLU A 43 8.00 4.25 -10.88
CA GLU A 43 7.99 3.57 -12.18
C GLU A 43 8.18 2.07 -12.05
N GLU A 44 9.14 1.63 -11.22
CA GLU A 44 9.35 0.22 -10.88
C GLU A 44 8.08 -0.39 -10.29
N TRP A 45 7.43 0.29 -9.35
CA TRP A 45 6.18 -0.16 -8.78
C TRP A 45 5.05 -0.22 -9.82
N LEU A 46 4.89 0.74 -10.72
CA LEU A 46 3.92 0.65 -11.81
C LEU A 46 4.23 -0.50 -12.79
N ASN A 47 5.51 -0.77 -13.04
CA ASN A 47 5.96 -1.81 -13.96
C ASN A 47 5.67 -3.23 -13.45
N ASP A 48 5.76 -3.46 -12.13
CA ASP A 48 5.48 -4.78 -11.54
C ASP A 48 4.11 -5.35 -11.93
N MET A 49 3.10 -4.50 -12.11
CA MET A 49 1.73 -4.90 -12.45
C MET A 49 1.40 -4.71 -13.94
N GLN A 50 2.36 -4.28 -14.75
CA GLN A 50 2.16 -3.94 -16.17
C GLN A 50 0.94 -3.03 -16.38
N ALA A 51 0.75 -2.06 -15.49
CA ALA A 51 -0.39 -1.15 -15.55
C ALA A 51 -0.45 -0.46 -16.92
N ASP A 52 -1.64 -0.40 -17.51
CA ASP A 52 -1.84 0.26 -18.80
C ASP A 52 -1.58 1.78 -18.71
N ILE A 53 -1.41 2.43 -19.86
CA ILE A 53 -1.03 3.85 -19.94
C ILE A 53 -2.04 4.75 -19.19
N GLY A 54 -3.33 4.44 -19.26
CA GLY A 54 -4.36 5.22 -18.56
C GLY A 54 -4.25 5.08 -17.05
N ALA A 55 -4.12 3.86 -16.55
CA ALA A 55 -3.91 3.57 -15.15
C ALA A 55 -2.63 4.22 -14.61
N ARG A 56 -1.53 4.16 -15.37
CA ARG A 56 -0.25 4.78 -15.00
C ARG A 56 -0.37 6.30 -14.82
N THR A 57 -1.02 6.98 -15.75
CA THR A 57 -1.22 8.44 -15.66
C THR A 57 -2.00 8.81 -14.41
N VAL A 58 -3.15 8.16 -14.18
CA VAL A 58 -3.99 8.43 -13.00
C VAL A 58 -3.23 8.18 -11.70
N VAL A 59 -2.53 7.04 -11.60
CA VAL A 59 -1.79 6.69 -10.38
C VAL A 59 -0.62 7.64 -10.13
N ARG A 60 0.08 8.07 -11.19
CA ARG A 60 1.14 9.09 -11.09
C ARG A 60 0.58 10.39 -10.54
N ASP A 61 -0.49 10.91 -11.13
CA ASP A 61 -1.11 12.17 -10.70
C ASP A 61 -1.50 12.12 -9.21
N MET A 62 -2.05 10.98 -8.76
CA MET A 62 -2.42 10.78 -7.35
C MET A 62 -1.22 10.77 -6.41
N ILE A 63 -0.11 10.14 -6.79
CA ILE A 63 1.11 10.10 -5.96
C ILE A 63 1.83 11.45 -5.99
N GLU A 64 1.82 12.14 -7.12
CA GLU A 64 2.37 13.49 -7.26
C GLU A 64 1.62 14.52 -6.42
N ALA A 65 0.29 14.46 -6.37
CA ALA A 65 -0.51 15.28 -5.46
C ALA A 65 -0.15 15.03 -3.97
N GLY A 66 0.35 13.83 -3.67
CA GLY A 66 0.86 13.47 -2.34
C GLY A 66 2.16 14.19 -1.96
N LEU A 67 2.92 14.74 -2.92
CA LEU A 67 4.15 15.49 -2.64
C LEU A 67 3.89 16.81 -1.89
N GLU A 68 2.71 17.39 -2.07
CA GLU A 68 2.35 18.68 -1.47
C GLU A 68 1.62 18.52 -0.13
N THR A 69 0.75 17.51 -0.02
CA THR A 69 -0.23 17.41 1.07
C THR A 69 -0.11 16.13 1.90
N ASP A 70 0.59 15.12 1.41
CA ASP A 70 0.65 13.76 1.96
C ASP A 70 -0.73 13.19 2.40
N ALA A 71 -1.81 13.55 1.70
CA ALA A 71 -3.17 13.14 2.08
C ALA A 71 -3.35 11.60 2.11
N ALA A 72 -2.52 10.86 1.39
CA ALA A 72 -2.52 9.40 1.36
C ALA A 72 -1.58 8.75 2.42
N GLY A 73 -0.82 9.54 3.18
CA GLY A 73 0.13 9.05 4.19
C GLY A 73 1.23 8.17 3.61
N LEU A 74 1.59 8.43 2.35
CA LEU A 74 2.59 7.72 1.55
C LEU A 74 3.96 8.36 1.66
N ASN A 75 4.06 9.57 2.21
CA ASN A 75 5.31 10.30 2.35
C ASN A 75 6.08 10.34 1.02
N ALA A 76 5.39 10.78 -0.03
CA ALA A 76 5.94 10.86 -1.37
C ALA A 76 7.09 11.89 -1.40
N ARG A 77 8.17 11.56 -2.13
CA ARG A 77 9.39 12.37 -2.21
C ARG A 77 9.92 12.35 -3.64
N ARG A 78 10.31 13.51 -4.16
CA ARG A 78 11.01 13.61 -5.44
C ARG A 78 12.53 13.62 -5.20
N ARG A 79 13.26 12.79 -5.95
CA ARG A 79 14.74 12.78 -5.97
C ARG A 79 15.20 12.73 -7.43
N GLY A 80 15.67 13.87 -7.92
CA GLY A 80 15.94 14.04 -9.35
C GLY A 80 14.66 13.93 -10.18
N ASP A 81 14.68 13.09 -11.20
CA ASP A 81 13.56 12.77 -12.09
C ASP A 81 12.63 11.68 -11.55
N LYS A 82 12.96 11.07 -10.41
CA LYS A 82 12.22 9.94 -9.82
C LYS A 82 11.35 10.35 -8.65
N ILE A 83 10.28 9.59 -8.46
CA ILE A 83 9.38 9.70 -7.31
C ILE A 83 9.50 8.44 -6.47
N PHE A 84 9.67 8.65 -5.18
CA PHE A 84 9.73 7.61 -4.17
C PHE A 84 8.59 7.79 -3.17
N PHE A 85 8.07 6.70 -2.63
CA PHE A 85 7.05 6.74 -1.58
C PHE A 85 7.22 5.56 -0.62
N ASP A 86 6.64 5.68 0.57
CA ASP A 86 6.65 4.63 1.58
C ASP A 86 5.44 3.71 1.37
N GLN A 87 5.71 2.43 1.13
CA GLN A 87 4.70 1.38 1.20
C GLN A 87 4.77 0.69 2.57
N LYS A 88 3.61 0.55 3.22
CA LYS A 88 3.49 -0.09 4.53
C LYS A 88 2.95 -1.52 4.37
N LEU A 89 3.61 -2.47 5.01
CA LEU A 89 3.10 -3.82 5.19
C LEU A 89 2.81 -4.09 6.67
N PHE A 90 1.73 -4.82 6.91
CA PHE A 90 1.32 -5.26 8.23
C PHE A 90 1.44 -6.78 8.30
N TYR A 91 2.30 -7.25 9.21
CA TYR A 91 2.47 -8.66 9.53
C TYR A 91 1.75 -8.97 10.83
N LEU A 92 0.99 -10.06 10.84
CA LEU A 92 0.30 -10.55 12.01
C LEU A 92 0.53 -12.05 12.14
N LYS A 93 1.03 -12.47 13.30
CA LYS A 93 1.16 -13.87 13.68
C LYS A 93 0.02 -14.22 14.63
N ALA A 94 -0.75 -15.25 14.28
CA ALA A 94 -1.80 -15.78 15.13
C ALA A 94 -1.69 -17.30 15.26
N ARG A 95 -2.16 -17.82 16.39
CA ARG A 95 -2.16 -19.24 16.72
C ARG A 95 -3.59 -19.71 16.93
N LYS A 96 -3.90 -20.90 16.43
CA LYS A 96 -5.12 -21.61 16.82
C LYS A 96 -4.97 -22.04 18.29
N PRO A 97 -5.95 -21.72 19.16
CA PRO A 97 -5.89 -22.03 20.59
C PRO A 97 -5.41 -23.45 20.90
#